data_AF-A0A963YUG8-F1
#
_entry.id   AF-A0A963YUG8-F1
#
_cell.length_a   1.000
_cell.length_b   1.000
_cell.length_c   1.000
_cell.angle_alpha   90.00
_cell.angle_beta   90.00
_cell.angle_gamma   90.00
#
_symmetry.space_group_name_H-M   'P 1'
#
loop_
_entity.id
_entity.type
_entity.pdbx_description
1 polymer ?
#
loop_
_entity_poly.entity_id
_entity_poly.type
_entity_poly.pdbx_seq_one_letter_code
_entity_poly.pdbx_strand_id
1 'polypeptide(L)'
;MPTLITINLVNKSTQSHGFYFFQEPAKYTGGTKVYSNSLFGAPLSPYDDPTSGGGSLTFRSNLQFVAGVQQSDNNVPPVGQASGYGTATRPIDLTTSDGSPTNNSTLLAISDTSGLGLSAPKFTPGVQAGAFRITTPSYNAGANNYLAGSAVQLANGSYVLSNFVLASPAANIDAQPILKYYVAVGDFVSGTVMNFTTSSVTAALCDATSGKVSFNVTYDASGKWQIS
;
A
#
# COMPACT_ATOMS: atom_id res chain seq x y z
N MET A 1 12.51 14.71 11.51
CA MET A 1 11.23 13.99 11.70
C MET A 1 10.74 13.55 10.33
N PRO A 2 10.25 12.31 10.15
CA PRO A 2 9.67 11.88 8.87
C PRO A 2 8.40 12.68 8.58
N THR A 3 8.21 13.09 7.33
CA THR A 3 6.94 13.71 6.90
C THR A 3 5.85 12.64 6.87
N LEU A 4 4.68 12.94 7.44
CA LEU A 4 3.56 12.01 7.52
C LEU A 4 2.41 12.45 6.63
N ILE A 5 1.87 11.52 5.85
CA ILE A 5 0.54 11.67 5.26
C ILE A 5 -0.47 11.35 6.35
N THR A 6 -1.39 12.29 6.62
CA THR A 6 -2.41 12.22 7.65
C THR A 6 -3.79 12.39 7.04
N ILE A 7 -4.68 11.44 7.27
CA ILE A 7 -6.07 11.50 6.85
C ILE A 7 -6.94 11.34 8.10
N ASN A 8 -7.68 12.39 8.43
CA ASN A 8 -8.65 12.39 9.53
C ASN A 8 -10.04 12.17 8.95
N LEU A 9 -10.69 11.08 9.32
CA LEU A 9 -12.03 10.73 8.88
C LEU A 9 -13.03 10.94 10.01
N VAL A 10 -14.12 11.64 9.70
CA VAL A 10 -15.29 11.74 10.55
C VAL A 10 -16.51 11.16 9.83
N ASN A 11 -17.31 10.38 10.55
CA ASN A 11 -18.59 9.87 10.07
C ASN A 11 -19.72 10.79 10.53
N LYS A 12 -20.28 11.60 9.63
CA LYS A 12 -21.48 12.43 9.87
C LYS A 12 -22.75 11.80 9.28
N SER A 13 -22.73 10.50 8.99
CA SER A 13 -23.96 9.76 8.66
C SER A 13 -24.78 9.51 9.92
N THR A 14 -25.95 8.88 9.79
CA THR A 14 -26.81 8.49 10.92
C THR A 14 -26.52 7.09 11.44
N GLN A 15 -25.57 6.36 10.85
CA GLN A 15 -25.29 4.96 11.16
C GLN A 15 -23.79 4.71 11.33
N SER A 16 -23.46 3.68 12.11
CA SER A 16 -22.08 3.20 12.18
C SER A 16 -21.69 2.52 10.86
N HIS A 17 -20.47 2.77 10.40
CA HIS A 17 -19.93 2.17 9.19
C HIS A 17 -18.52 1.64 9.45
N GLY A 18 -18.19 0.53 8.79
CA GLY A 18 -16.80 0.14 8.56
C GLY A 18 -16.17 1.10 7.57
N PHE A 19 -14.94 1.54 7.84
CA PHE A 19 -14.13 2.31 6.91
C PHE A 19 -12.78 1.66 6.73
N TYR A 20 -12.25 1.73 5.52
CA TYR A 20 -10.91 1.26 5.19
C TYR A 20 -10.18 2.20 4.25
N PHE A 21 -8.86 2.14 4.34
CA PHE A 21 -7.93 3.05 3.68
C PHE A 21 -7.03 2.24 2.76
N PHE A 22 -6.77 2.74 1.57
CA PHE A 22 -5.90 2.08 0.59
C PHE A 22 -5.19 3.10 -0.29
N GLN A 23 -4.16 2.66 -0.99
CA GLN A 23 -3.40 3.52 -1.90
C GLN A 23 -3.75 3.19 -3.35
N GLU A 24 -3.68 4.19 -4.23
CA GLU A 24 -3.56 3.97 -5.66
C GLU A 24 -2.44 2.96 -5.94
N PRO A 25 -2.70 1.91 -6.74
CA PRO A 25 -1.67 0.97 -7.12
C PRO A 25 -0.52 1.68 -7.83
N ALA A 26 0.72 1.26 -7.55
CA ALA A 26 1.85 1.69 -8.36
C ALA A 26 1.66 1.23 -9.81
N LYS A 27 2.28 1.96 -10.75
CA LYS A 27 2.41 1.45 -12.12
C LYS A 27 3.53 0.43 -12.13
N TYR A 28 3.23 -0.78 -12.57
CA TYR A 28 4.18 -1.89 -12.60
C TYR A 28 4.66 -2.20 -14.00
N THR A 29 5.95 -2.49 -14.14
CA THR A 29 6.48 -3.31 -15.24
C THR A 29 7.09 -4.57 -14.66
N GLY A 30 6.75 -5.73 -15.23
CA GLY A 30 7.07 -7.03 -14.63
C GLY A 30 5.96 -7.47 -13.67
N GLY A 31 5.30 -8.59 -13.99
CA GLY A 31 4.07 -9.04 -13.34
C GLY A 31 2.85 -8.91 -14.26
N THR A 32 1.87 -9.79 -14.11
CA THR A 32 0.70 -9.87 -15.01
C THR A 32 -0.52 -9.12 -14.49
N LYS A 33 -0.67 -9.05 -13.16
CA LYS A 33 -1.82 -8.44 -12.48
C LYS A 33 -1.38 -7.76 -11.21
N VAL A 34 -1.88 -6.55 -11.01
CA VAL A 34 -1.66 -5.77 -9.79
C VAL A 34 -2.81 -6.04 -8.82
N TYR A 35 -2.43 -6.30 -7.57
CA TYR A 35 -3.32 -6.48 -6.44
C TYR A 35 -3.10 -5.36 -5.43
N SER A 36 -4.07 -5.13 -4.56
CA SER A 36 -4.04 -4.10 -3.54
C SER A 36 -4.50 -4.66 -2.22
N ASN A 37 -3.90 -4.19 -1.13
CA ASN A 37 -4.36 -4.44 0.22
C ASN A 37 -4.98 -3.18 0.82
N SER A 38 -5.92 -3.39 1.75
CA SER A 38 -6.27 -2.37 2.72
C SER A 38 -5.05 -2.08 3.61
N LEU A 39 -4.78 -0.81 3.84
CA LEU A 39 -3.70 -0.33 4.72
C LEU A 39 -4.16 -0.25 6.17
N PHE A 40 -5.44 0.07 6.37
CA PHE A 40 -6.05 0.26 7.68
C PHE A 40 -7.55 0.14 7.54
N GLY A 41 -8.23 -0.37 8.57
CA GLY A 41 -9.68 -0.33 8.63
C GLY A 41 -10.20 -0.45 10.04
N ALA A 42 -11.32 0.21 10.30
CA ALA A 42 -12.00 0.23 11.60
C ALA A 42 -13.45 0.68 11.45
N PRO A 43 -14.35 0.23 12.34
CA PRO A 43 -15.69 0.81 12.45
C PRO A 43 -15.62 2.22 13.03
N LEU A 44 -16.54 3.10 12.62
CA LEU A 44 -16.70 4.43 13.17
C LEU A 44 -18.19 4.78 13.32
N SER A 45 -18.61 4.98 14.57
CA SER A 45 -19.96 5.47 14.91
C SER A 45 -20.19 6.91 14.44
N PRO A 46 -21.45 7.34 14.26
CA PRO A 46 -21.77 8.73 13.93
C PRO A 46 -21.18 9.73 14.93
N TYR A 47 -20.57 10.79 14.41
CA TYR A 47 -19.88 11.82 15.18
C TYR A 47 -20.78 12.50 16.21
N ASP A 48 -21.99 12.85 15.78
CA ASP A 48 -22.97 13.58 16.59
C ASP A 48 -23.89 12.65 17.39
N ASP A 49 -23.58 11.34 17.51
CA ASP A 49 -24.37 10.39 18.30
C ASP A 49 -24.27 10.72 19.80
N PRO A 50 -25.37 11.10 20.47
CA PRO A 50 -25.35 11.51 21.88
C PRO A 50 -25.11 10.33 22.85
N THR A 51 -25.20 9.08 22.38
CA THR A 51 -25.07 7.87 23.20
C THR A 51 -23.72 7.19 23.04
N SER A 52 -23.22 7.06 21.81
CA SER A 52 -21.95 6.37 21.54
C SER A 52 -20.75 7.31 21.42
N GLY A 53 -20.97 8.62 21.22
CA GLY A 53 -19.91 9.62 21.10
C GLY A 53 -18.94 9.30 19.96
N GLY A 54 -19.35 9.55 18.71
CA GLY A 54 -18.47 9.29 17.57
C GLY A 54 -17.22 10.18 17.58
N GLY A 55 -16.10 9.62 17.13
CA GLY A 55 -14.81 10.29 17.09
C GLY A 55 -14.31 10.56 15.67
N SER A 56 -12.98 10.67 15.55
CA SER A 56 -12.30 10.70 14.26
C SER A 56 -11.40 9.47 14.12
N LEU A 57 -11.45 8.80 12.98
CA LEU A 57 -10.41 7.83 12.61
C LEU A 57 -9.23 8.57 12.01
N THR A 58 -8.01 8.27 12.46
CA THR A 58 -6.79 8.91 11.95
C THR A 58 -5.91 7.86 11.29
N PHE A 59 -5.80 7.93 9.96
CA PHE A 59 -4.80 7.18 9.21
C PHE A 59 -3.53 8.00 9.07
N ARG A 60 -2.38 7.40 9.38
CA ARG A 60 -1.07 8.04 9.21
C ARG A 60 -0.06 7.08 8.59
N SER A 61 0.64 7.56 7.56
CA SER A 61 1.73 6.83 6.92
C SER A 61 2.95 7.71 6.69
N ASN A 62 4.14 7.11 6.70
CA ASN A 62 5.38 7.82 6.40
C ASN A 62 5.44 8.13 4.90
N LEU A 63 5.81 9.37 4.57
CA LEU A 63 6.15 9.78 3.21
C LEU A 63 7.56 9.26 2.87
N GLN A 64 7.66 7.96 2.67
CA GLN A 64 8.88 7.25 2.28
C GLN A 64 8.49 6.10 1.35
N PHE A 65 9.26 5.90 0.29
CA PHE A 65 9.06 4.75 -0.58
C PHE A 65 9.71 3.51 0.02
N VAL A 66 8.98 2.40 -0.02
CA VAL A 66 9.39 1.15 0.59
C VAL A 66 9.15 0.02 -0.39
N ALA A 67 10.21 -0.68 -0.77
CA ALA A 67 10.09 -1.96 -1.45
C ALA A 67 9.66 -3.02 -0.44
N GLY A 68 8.66 -3.82 -0.80
CA GLY A 68 8.17 -4.91 0.04
C GLY A 68 8.05 -6.21 -0.74
N VAL A 69 8.36 -7.31 -0.05
CA VAL A 69 8.11 -8.66 -0.52
C VAL A 69 7.40 -9.46 0.55
N GLN A 70 6.49 -10.33 0.13
CA GLN A 70 5.75 -11.24 1.00
C GLN A 70 5.74 -12.65 0.46
N GLN A 71 5.87 -13.64 1.34
CA GLN A 71 5.58 -15.03 0.99
C GLN A 71 4.06 -15.25 1.02
N SER A 72 3.55 -16.02 0.07
CA SER A 72 2.14 -16.35 -0.04
C SER A 72 1.94 -17.81 -0.45
N ASP A 73 0.83 -18.39 -0.03
CA ASP A 73 0.39 -19.71 -0.49
C ASP A 73 -0.50 -19.60 -1.74
N ASN A 74 -0.88 -18.38 -2.12
CA ASN A 74 -1.80 -18.12 -3.23
C ASN A 74 -1.07 -17.45 -4.40
N ASN A 75 -1.10 -18.09 -5.56
CA ASN A 75 -0.70 -17.46 -6.83
C ASN A 75 -1.75 -16.46 -7.34
N VAL A 76 -2.99 -16.57 -6.87
CA VAL A 76 -4.08 -15.61 -7.10
C VAL A 76 -4.63 -15.20 -5.73
N PRO A 77 -4.11 -14.13 -5.12
CA PRO A 77 -4.56 -13.66 -3.82
C PRO A 77 -6.07 -13.33 -3.81
N PRO A 78 -6.87 -14.01 -2.97
CA PRO A 78 -8.32 -13.83 -2.95
C PRO A 78 -8.74 -12.60 -2.16
N VAL A 79 -9.74 -11.87 -2.64
CA VAL A 79 -10.30 -10.68 -1.98
C VAL A 79 -10.85 -11.05 -0.60
N GLY A 80 -10.59 -10.21 0.40
CA GLY A 80 -11.02 -10.37 1.79
C GLY A 80 -10.10 -11.24 2.64
N GLN A 81 -9.04 -11.82 2.06
CA GLN A 81 -8.07 -12.64 2.78
C GLN A 81 -6.74 -11.91 2.92
N ALA A 82 -5.90 -12.34 3.87
CA ALA A 82 -4.53 -11.86 3.98
C ALA A 82 -3.76 -12.16 2.68
N SER A 83 -2.98 -11.20 2.19
CA SER A 83 -2.19 -11.39 0.95
C SER A 83 -1.08 -12.42 1.13
N GLY A 84 -0.48 -12.48 2.32
CA GLY A 84 0.64 -13.33 2.64
C GLY A 84 1.03 -13.20 4.11
N TYR A 85 2.19 -13.74 4.46
CA TYR A 85 2.66 -13.81 5.85
C TYR A 85 4.07 -13.23 6.00
N GLY A 86 5.11 -14.03 5.72
CA GLY A 86 6.50 -13.63 5.90
C GLY A 86 6.78 -12.39 5.04
N THR A 87 7.14 -11.28 5.68
CA THR A 87 7.27 -9.98 5.02
C THR A 87 8.68 -9.44 5.22
N ALA A 88 9.32 -8.98 4.14
CA ALA A 88 10.55 -8.21 4.21
C ALA A 88 10.36 -6.87 3.50
N THR A 89 10.83 -5.79 4.13
CA THR A 89 10.74 -4.43 3.57
C THR A 89 12.06 -3.69 3.66
N ARG A 90 12.26 -2.77 2.72
CA ARG A 90 13.40 -1.85 2.70
C ARG A 90 12.93 -0.48 2.22
N PRO A 91 13.26 0.61 2.94
CA PRO A 91 13.26 1.95 2.35
C PRO A 91 14.05 1.94 1.05
N ILE A 92 13.56 2.63 0.03
CA ILE A 92 14.18 2.65 -1.30
C ILE A 92 13.97 4.02 -1.95
N ASP A 93 14.90 4.45 -2.79
CA ASP A 93 14.75 5.70 -3.53
C ASP A 93 14.10 5.44 -4.90
N LEU A 94 13.50 6.48 -5.48
CA LEU A 94 13.03 6.43 -6.87
C LEU A 94 14.14 6.86 -7.81
N THR A 95 14.14 6.31 -9.01
CA THR A 95 14.96 6.81 -10.10
C THR A 95 14.52 8.22 -10.45
N THR A 96 15.46 9.16 -10.50
CA THR A 96 15.18 10.55 -10.86
C THR A 96 14.92 10.70 -12.36
N SER A 97 14.24 11.78 -12.75
CA SER A 97 13.96 12.07 -14.17
C SER A 97 15.20 12.48 -14.97
N ASP A 98 16.23 13.00 -14.31
CA ASP A 98 17.51 13.38 -14.90
C ASP A 98 18.51 12.22 -14.99
N GLY A 99 18.15 11.03 -14.48
CA GLY A 99 19.02 9.85 -14.48
C GLY A 99 20.15 9.88 -13.45
N SER A 100 20.16 10.87 -12.55
CA SER A 100 21.10 10.94 -11.43
C SER A 100 21.08 9.64 -10.59
N PRO A 101 22.24 9.13 -10.14
CA PRO A 101 22.28 7.90 -9.36
C PRO A 101 21.52 8.01 -8.03
N THR A 102 20.52 7.14 -7.84
CA THR A 102 19.81 6.94 -6.57
C THR A 102 19.80 5.47 -6.18
N ASN A 103 19.57 5.14 -4.90
CA ASN A 103 19.50 3.76 -4.45
C ASN A 103 18.15 3.13 -4.83
N ASN A 104 17.95 2.94 -6.14
CA ASN A 104 16.67 2.63 -6.78
C ASN A 104 16.39 1.13 -6.99
N SER A 105 17.26 0.22 -6.56
CA SER A 105 17.05 -1.21 -6.77
C SER A 105 17.48 -2.06 -5.58
N THR A 106 16.69 -3.09 -5.28
CA THR A 106 16.97 -4.11 -4.27
C THR A 106 16.77 -5.52 -4.86
N LEU A 107 17.44 -6.51 -4.27
CA LEU A 107 17.33 -7.91 -4.62
C LEU A 107 16.52 -8.65 -3.55
N LEU A 108 15.49 -9.38 -3.99
CA LEU A 108 14.81 -10.39 -3.17
C LEU A 108 15.82 -11.49 -2.79
N ALA A 109 16.01 -11.71 -1.51
CA ALA A 109 16.78 -12.81 -0.96
C ALA A 109 15.83 -13.88 -0.43
N ILE A 110 15.99 -15.11 -0.90
CA ILE A 110 15.27 -16.28 -0.42
C ILE A 110 16.34 -17.23 0.13
N SER A 111 16.21 -17.59 1.40
CA SER A 111 17.11 -18.53 2.07
C SER A 111 16.31 -19.48 2.94
N ASP A 112 16.58 -20.77 2.83
CA ASP A 112 15.95 -21.79 3.67
C ASP A 112 16.34 -21.65 5.16
N THR A 113 17.45 -20.94 5.44
CA THR A 113 17.98 -20.76 6.80
C THR A 113 17.76 -19.36 7.36
N SER A 114 17.77 -18.33 6.50
CA SER A 114 17.61 -16.92 6.91
C SER A 114 16.23 -16.34 6.57
N GLY A 115 15.39 -17.12 5.89
CA GLY A 115 14.04 -16.72 5.50
C GLY A 115 14.02 -15.73 4.32
N LEU A 116 12.93 -14.97 4.27
CA LEU A 116 12.67 -13.95 3.26
C LEU A 116 13.40 -12.64 3.60
N GLY A 117 14.05 -12.03 2.61
CA GLY A 117 14.79 -10.78 2.81
C GLY A 117 14.86 -9.89 1.57
N LEU A 118 15.35 -8.67 1.78
CA LEU A 118 15.70 -7.72 0.73
C LEU A 118 17.11 -7.16 0.98
N SER A 119 17.94 -7.15 -0.07
CA SER A 119 19.28 -6.57 0.00
C SER A 119 19.23 -5.07 0.31
N ALA A 120 20.35 -4.51 0.76
CA ALA A 120 20.51 -3.07 0.78
C ALA A 120 20.24 -2.50 -0.63
N PRO A 121 19.45 -1.42 -0.75
CA PRO A 121 19.25 -0.77 -2.03
C PRO A 121 20.55 -0.22 -2.62
N LYS A 122 20.68 -0.31 -3.94
CA LYS A 122 21.81 0.22 -4.71
C LYS A 122 21.32 0.86 -6.00
N PHE A 123 22.14 1.71 -6.58
CA PHE A 123 21.89 2.22 -7.92
C PHE A 123 21.97 1.12 -8.97
N THR A 124 20.94 1.06 -9.81
CA THR A 124 20.88 0.25 -11.02
C THR A 124 20.43 1.13 -12.19
N PRO A 125 21.23 1.25 -13.26
CA PRO A 125 20.82 2.02 -14.44
C PRO A 125 19.66 1.33 -15.18
N GLY A 126 18.87 2.12 -15.92
CA GLY A 126 17.77 1.60 -16.74
C GLY A 126 16.52 1.18 -15.95
N VAL A 127 16.40 1.59 -14.69
CA VAL A 127 15.10 1.61 -13.98
C VAL A 127 14.33 2.84 -14.47
N GLN A 128 13.01 2.71 -14.68
CA GLN A 128 12.19 3.81 -15.17
C GLN A 128 12.20 5.00 -14.19
N ALA A 129 12.21 6.23 -14.72
CA ALA A 129 12.05 7.44 -13.91
C ALA A 129 10.76 7.39 -13.07
N GLY A 130 10.88 7.75 -11.79
CA GLY A 130 9.82 7.63 -10.80
C GLY A 130 9.58 6.22 -10.27
N ALA A 131 10.35 5.21 -10.70
CA ALA A 131 10.24 3.84 -10.23
C ALA A 131 11.45 3.40 -9.40
N PHE A 132 11.22 2.39 -8.56
CA PHE A 132 12.26 1.55 -7.99
C PHE A 132 12.11 0.12 -8.53
N ARG A 133 13.18 -0.68 -8.46
CA ARG A 133 13.23 -2.06 -8.95
C ARG A 133 13.40 -3.07 -7.82
N ILE A 134 12.58 -4.11 -7.83
CA ILE A 134 12.82 -5.35 -7.09
C ILE A 134 13.24 -6.40 -8.11
N THR A 135 14.46 -6.92 -7.98
CA THR A 135 14.93 -8.07 -8.78
C THR A 135 14.68 -9.35 -7.99
N THR A 136 14.15 -10.37 -8.66
CA THR A 136 13.90 -11.68 -8.07
C THR A 136 15.02 -12.65 -8.47
N PRO A 137 15.44 -13.55 -7.57
CA PRO A 137 16.36 -14.63 -7.93
C PRO A 137 15.59 -15.71 -8.72
N SER A 138 16.30 -16.71 -9.20
CA SER A 138 15.63 -17.95 -9.64
C SER A 138 15.06 -18.69 -8.43
N TYR A 139 13.85 -19.21 -8.54
CA TYR A 139 13.19 -20.07 -7.54
C TYR A 139 12.12 -20.94 -8.22
N ASN A 140 11.66 -21.99 -7.52
CA ASN A 140 10.58 -22.85 -8.00
C ASN A 140 9.21 -22.20 -7.75
N ALA A 141 8.64 -21.56 -8.77
CA ALA A 141 7.32 -20.94 -8.71
C ALA A 141 6.15 -21.92 -8.57
N GLY A 142 6.37 -23.23 -8.77
CA GLY A 142 5.36 -24.26 -8.49
C GLY A 142 5.31 -24.67 -7.01
N ALA A 143 6.36 -24.37 -6.24
CA ALA A 143 6.45 -24.68 -4.82
C ALA A 143 6.26 -23.45 -3.92
N ASN A 144 6.72 -22.28 -4.37
CA ASN A 144 6.69 -21.05 -3.57
C ASN A 144 6.13 -19.89 -4.38
N ASN A 145 5.25 -19.10 -3.75
CA ASN A 145 4.78 -17.84 -4.32
C ASN A 145 5.32 -16.67 -3.49
N TYR A 146 5.78 -15.64 -4.21
CA TYR A 146 6.19 -14.39 -3.59
C TYR A 146 5.42 -13.23 -4.23
N LEU A 147 4.98 -12.32 -3.38
CA LEU A 147 4.37 -11.06 -3.77
C LEU A 147 5.44 -9.98 -3.64
N ALA A 148 5.53 -9.09 -4.62
CA ALA A 148 6.52 -8.02 -4.61
C ALA A 148 5.87 -6.71 -5.07
N GLY A 149 6.22 -5.60 -4.40
CA GLY A 149 5.73 -4.29 -4.79
C GLY A 149 5.99 -3.18 -3.77
N SER A 150 5.07 -2.22 -3.75
CA SER A 150 5.14 -1.04 -2.90
C SER A 150 4.53 -1.33 -1.54
N ALA A 151 5.34 -1.18 -0.49
CA ALA A 151 4.88 -1.18 0.89
C ALA A 151 4.71 0.25 1.42
N VAL A 152 3.91 0.38 2.47
CA VAL A 152 3.70 1.62 3.20
C VAL A 152 4.03 1.36 4.66
N GLN A 153 4.83 2.24 5.27
CA GLN A 153 5.04 2.24 6.71
C GLN A 153 3.95 3.07 7.38
N LEU A 154 3.19 2.46 8.27
CA LEU A 154 2.19 3.14 9.09
C LEU A 154 2.87 3.84 10.28
N ALA A 155 2.22 4.84 10.85
CA ALA A 155 2.78 5.60 11.97
C ALA A 155 3.02 4.77 13.26
N ASN A 156 2.42 3.58 13.37
CA ASN A 156 2.70 2.62 14.44
C ASN A 156 4.00 1.80 14.19
N GLY A 157 4.72 2.10 13.11
CA GLY A 157 5.97 1.43 12.73
C GLY A 157 5.78 0.16 11.88
N SER A 158 4.56 -0.37 11.78
CA SER A 158 4.26 -1.55 10.96
C SER A 158 4.35 -1.23 9.47
N TYR A 159 4.64 -2.25 8.67
CA TYR A 159 4.64 -2.17 7.22
C TYR A 159 3.52 -3.01 6.64
N VAL A 160 2.85 -2.48 5.64
CA VAL A 160 1.82 -3.18 4.88
C VAL A 160 2.21 -3.13 3.41
N LEU A 161 2.25 -4.29 2.75
CA LEU A 161 2.40 -4.34 1.30
C LEU A 161 1.12 -3.75 0.67
N SER A 162 1.19 -2.51 0.20
CA SER A 162 0.01 -1.74 -0.21
C SER A 162 -0.57 -2.24 -1.52
N ASN A 163 0.32 -2.47 -2.49
CA ASN A 163 -0.01 -3.00 -3.79
C ASN A 163 1.19 -3.77 -4.32
N PHE A 164 0.91 -4.80 -5.10
CA PHE A 164 1.91 -5.79 -5.45
C PHE A 164 1.50 -6.60 -6.67
N VAL A 165 2.47 -7.30 -7.22
CA VAL A 165 2.29 -8.31 -8.25
C VAL A 165 2.77 -9.66 -7.73
N LEU A 166 2.32 -10.75 -8.36
CA LEU A 166 2.97 -12.04 -8.20
C LEU A 166 4.36 -11.96 -8.85
N ALA A 167 5.40 -12.16 -8.05
CA ALA A 167 6.76 -12.19 -8.52
C ALA A 167 6.95 -13.38 -9.47
N SER A 168 7.68 -13.16 -10.57
CA SER A 168 8.19 -14.25 -11.41
C SER A 168 9.64 -14.53 -11.06
N PRO A 169 10.14 -15.77 -11.17
CA PRO A 169 11.56 -16.07 -11.01
C PRO A 169 12.45 -15.32 -12.00
N ALA A 170 13.65 -14.93 -11.58
CA ALA A 170 14.67 -14.29 -12.40
C ALA A 170 14.16 -13.08 -13.22
N ALA A 171 13.35 -12.23 -12.59
CA ALA A 171 12.67 -11.11 -13.21
C ALA A 171 12.98 -9.79 -12.51
N ASN A 172 12.79 -8.70 -13.25
CA ASN A 172 12.77 -7.35 -12.70
C ASN A 172 11.33 -6.88 -12.58
N ILE A 173 11.01 -6.30 -11.44
CA ILE A 173 9.72 -5.68 -11.14
C ILE A 173 9.99 -4.22 -10.83
N ASP A 174 9.59 -3.33 -11.72
CA ASP A 174 9.70 -1.89 -11.47
C ASP A 174 8.33 -1.38 -10.99
N ALA A 175 8.33 -0.71 -9.86
CA ALA A 175 7.14 -0.11 -9.27
C ALA A 175 7.31 1.40 -9.26
N GLN A 176 6.37 2.12 -9.88
CA GLN A 176 6.25 3.57 -9.83
C GLN A 176 5.10 3.94 -8.87
N PRO A 177 5.38 4.24 -7.58
CA PRO A 177 4.35 4.51 -6.59
C PRO A 177 3.56 5.77 -6.90
N ILE A 178 2.27 5.78 -6.55
CA ILE A 178 1.40 6.95 -6.68
C ILE A 178 0.92 7.36 -5.29
N LEU A 179 1.18 8.60 -4.90
CA LEU A 179 0.81 9.15 -3.59
C LEU A 179 -0.64 9.64 -3.57
N LYS A 180 -1.56 8.77 -3.95
CA LYS A 180 -3.01 8.97 -3.86
C LYS A 180 -3.56 7.94 -2.90
N TYR A 181 -4.32 8.41 -1.92
CA TYR A 181 -4.90 7.57 -0.88
C TYR A 181 -6.41 7.68 -0.94
N TYR A 182 -7.08 6.58 -0.64
CA TYR A 182 -8.53 6.47 -0.73
C TYR A 182 -9.09 6.04 0.60
N VAL A 183 -10.27 6.56 0.92
CA VAL A 183 -11.10 6.13 2.04
C VAL A 183 -12.44 5.64 1.51
N ALA A 184 -12.83 4.43 1.87
CA ALA A 184 -14.09 3.84 1.45
C ALA A 184 -14.84 3.20 2.62
N VAL A 185 -16.15 3.01 2.43
CA VAL A 185 -17.01 2.26 3.35
C VAL A 185 -16.83 0.76 3.08
N GLY A 186 -16.60 -0.02 4.15
CA GLY A 186 -16.44 -1.47 4.13
C GLY A 186 -15.55 -1.99 5.25
N ASP A 187 -15.45 -3.32 5.37
CA ASP A 187 -14.87 -3.98 6.56
C ASP A 187 -13.50 -4.63 6.29
N PHE A 188 -12.68 -4.04 5.41
CA PHE A 188 -11.34 -4.55 5.14
C PHE A 188 -10.33 -4.13 6.22
N VAL A 189 -9.71 -5.11 6.86
CA VAL A 189 -8.62 -4.87 7.81
C VAL A 189 -7.26 -4.76 7.10
N SER A 190 -6.29 -4.19 7.80
CA SER A 190 -4.93 -4.00 7.28
C SER A 190 -4.31 -5.32 6.75
N GLY A 191 -3.69 -5.27 5.58
CA GLY A 191 -3.02 -6.41 4.94
C GLY A 191 -3.94 -7.41 4.22
N THR A 192 -5.25 -7.12 4.14
CA THR A 192 -6.19 -7.95 3.38
C THR A 192 -6.38 -7.45 1.96
N VAL A 193 -6.46 -8.38 1.02
CA VAL A 193 -6.62 -8.09 -0.41
C VAL A 193 -7.99 -7.46 -0.65
N MET A 194 -8.01 -6.37 -1.41
CA MET A 194 -9.22 -5.66 -1.84
C MET A 194 -9.20 -5.40 -3.35
N ASN A 195 -10.36 -5.12 -3.92
CA ASN A 195 -10.50 -4.83 -5.35
C ASN A 195 -10.46 -3.32 -5.59
N PHE A 196 -9.30 -2.83 -6.06
CA PHE A 196 -9.09 -1.39 -6.25
C PHE A 196 -10.08 -0.79 -7.25
N THR A 197 -10.31 -1.46 -8.38
CA THR A 197 -11.20 -0.96 -9.42
C THR A 197 -12.61 -0.74 -8.92
N THR A 198 -13.15 -1.62 -8.08
CA THR A 198 -14.49 -1.45 -7.51
C THR A 198 -14.50 -0.48 -6.33
N SER A 199 -13.51 -0.58 -5.45
CA SER A 199 -13.44 0.21 -4.21
C SER A 199 -13.20 1.70 -4.47
N SER A 200 -12.44 2.06 -5.52
CA SER A 200 -12.08 3.45 -5.81
C SER A 200 -13.21 4.28 -6.40
N VAL A 201 -14.22 3.67 -7.02
CA VAL A 201 -15.31 4.39 -7.74
C VAL A 201 -16.06 5.35 -6.83
N THR A 202 -16.33 4.93 -5.60
CA THR A 202 -17.13 5.68 -4.63
C THR A 202 -16.32 6.11 -3.42
N ALA A 203 -14.99 6.09 -3.49
CA ALA A 203 -14.12 6.44 -2.37
C ALA A 203 -13.80 7.94 -2.33
N ALA A 204 -13.48 8.46 -1.14
CA ALA A 204 -12.86 9.77 -1.00
C ALA A 204 -11.39 9.72 -1.44
N LEU A 205 -10.98 10.58 -2.38
CA LEU A 205 -9.60 10.68 -2.85
C LEU A 205 -8.82 11.78 -2.08
N CYS A 206 -7.78 11.36 -1.38
CA CYS A 206 -6.75 12.22 -0.80
C CYS A 206 -5.50 12.22 -1.70
N ASP A 207 -5.37 13.24 -2.56
CA ASP A 207 -4.27 13.36 -3.52
C ASP A 207 -3.07 14.11 -2.90
N ALA A 208 -2.01 13.37 -2.58
CA ALA A 208 -0.77 13.90 -2.03
C ALA A 208 0.32 14.11 -3.09
N THR A 209 0.02 13.94 -4.39
CA THR A 209 1.00 14.08 -5.46
C THR A 209 1.53 15.51 -5.63
N SER A 210 0.78 16.51 -5.16
CA SER A 210 1.18 17.92 -5.15
C SER A 210 1.95 18.35 -3.87
N GLY A 211 2.22 17.42 -2.96
CA GLY A 211 2.87 17.70 -1.67
C GLY A 211 1.92 18.05 -0.52
N LYS A 212 0.60 18.03 -0.72
CA LYS A 212 -0.37 18.10 0.40
C LYS A 212 -0.33 16.79 1.19
N VAL A 213 -0.11 16.87 2.50
CA VAL A 213 0.06 15.68 3.36
C VAL A 213 -0.96 15.60 4.50
N SER A 214 -1.93 16.50 4.58
CA SER A 214 -2.99 16.47 5.59
C SER A 214 -4.34 16.64 4.91
N PHE A 215 -5.27 15.75 5.23
CA PHE A 215 -6.62 15.71 4.65
C PHE A 215 -7.64 15.50 5.76
N ASN A 216 -8.71 16.29 5.75
CA ASN A 216 -9.89 16.02 6.57
C ASN A 216 -11.01 15.52 5.66
N VAL A 217 -11.49 14.32 5.96
CA VAL A 217 -12.50 13.59 5.20
C VAL A 217 -13.76 13.46 6.04
N THR A 218 -14.90 13.80 5.46
CA THR A 218 -16.22 13.61 6.07
C THR A 218 -17.06 12.72 5.18
N TYR A 219 -17.66 11.69 5.78
CA TYR A 219 -18.74 10.92 5.16
C TYR A 219 -20.08 11.45 5.67
N ASP A 220 -20.91 12.02 4.82
CA ASP A 220 -22.15 12.69 5.24
C ASP A 220 -23.39 11.77 5.24
N ALA A 221 -24.49 12.26 5.79
CA ALA A 221 -25.76 11.54 5.85
C ALA A 221 -26.39 11.22 4.48
N SER A 222 -25.93 11.85 3.40
CA SER A 222 -26.36 11.53 2.02
C SER A 222 -25.51 10.42 1.38
N GLY A 223 -24.50 9.90 2.09
CA GLY A 223 -23.56 8.91 1.59
C GLY A 223 -22.48 9.52 0.69
N LYS A 224 -22.21 10.83 0.80
CA LYS A 224 -21.20 11.53 0.00
C LYS A 224 -19.99 11.90 0.83
N TRP A 225 -18.88 12.11 0.11
CA TRP A 225 -17.61 12.50 0.70
C TRP A 225 -17.36 14.00 0.56
N GLN A 226 -16.80 14.60 1.60
CA GLN A 226 -16.24 15.94 1.58
C GLN A 226 -14.77 15.86 2.02
N ILE A 227 -13.88 16.53 1.28
CA ILE A 227 -12.43 16.52 1.53
C ILE A 227 -11.95 17.96 1.63
N SER A 228 -11.18 18.27 2.67
CA SER A 228 -10.54 19.59 2.89
C SER A 228 -9.08 19.47 3.28
#